data_AF-A0A4Y2N195-F1
#
_entry.id   AF-A0A4Y2N195-F1
#
_cell.length_a   1.000
_cell.length_b   1.000
_cell.length_c   1.000
_cell.angle_alpha   90.00
_cell.angle_beta   90.00
_cell.angle_gamma   90.00
#
_symmetry.space_group_name_H-M   'P 1'
#
loop_
_entity.id
_entity.type
_entity.pdbx_description
1 polymer ?
#
loop_
_entity_poly.entity_id
_entity_poly.type
_entity_poly.pdbx_seq_one_letter_code
_entity_poly.pdbx_strand_id
1 'polypeptide(L)'
;MKTQYFPLLNIEERVERVAAANYISVLDLTKGYWQLPLTKRAQRYAGFATNFGCYIPKTLPFGLVSAPFTFSKFMAELLKGCEDFCVLYLDDIAIFSSSLDEKVKKMYVKHLDAILGKIGNAKLKIKPSKCSLGRKTVKYLGHVVGNGIRNPVEAKIQAIVNFSAPINKTEIRRLIGIIGYYSRYIKDYAKIVEPLTNALKEKNKREQITWTPECQKAFDTIKGKLVERPVLHAPDYSKPFIIQVDSSNTGTGVVLCQREKSTLSCTLVENS
;
A
#
# COMPACT_ATOMS: atom_id res chain seq x y z
N MET A 1 25.00 13.94 0.83
CA MET A 1 23.61 14.28 0.44
C MET A 1 22.79 14.35 1.70
N LYS A 2 22.07 15.45 1.97
CA LYS A 2 21.10 15.48 3.09
C LYS A 2 19.90 14.61 2.69
N THR A 3 19.44 13.75 3.59
CA THR A 3 18.19 12.99 3.38
C THR A 3 17.05 13.99 3.31
N GLN A 4 16.37 14.03 2.16
CA GLN A 4 15.17 14.83 1.96
C GLN A 4 13.98 13.88 1.83
N TYR A 5 12.89 14.23 2.51
CA TYR A 5 11.67 13.44 2.51
C TYR A 5 10.61 14.18 1.71
N PHE A 6 10.00 13.47 0.76
CA PHE A 6 8.81 13.93 0.07
C PHE A 6 7.67 13.28 0.85
N PRO A 7 6.68 14.04 1.32
CA PRO A 7 5.60 13.46 2.11
C PRO A 7 4.90 12.40 1.25
N LEU A 8 5.15 11.13 1.57
CA LEU A 8 4.40 10.04 0.98
C LEU A 8 3.01 10.12 1.59
N LEU A 9 2.02 10.26 0.71
CA LEU A 9 0.63 10.31 1.09
C LEU A 9 0.23 8.97 1.71
N ASN A 10 -0.74 9.01 2.61
CA ASN A 10 -1.19 7.83 3.33
C ASN A 10 -1.65 6.74 2.35
N ILE A 11 -0.99 5.57 2.39
CA ILE A 11 -1.31 4.40 1.55
C ILE A 11 -2.79 4.04 1.68
N GLU A 12 -3.30 4.16 2.90
CA GLU A 12 -4.67 3.79 3.25
C GLU A 12 -5.70 4.62 2.47
N GLU A 13 -5.56 5.94 2.54
CA GLU A 13 -6.40 6.90 1.83
C GLU A 13 -6.32 6.67 0.30
N ARG A 14 -5.12 6.34 -0.20
CA ARG A 14 -4.92 6.04 -1.62
C ARG A 14 -5.65 4.78 -2.05
N VAL A 15 -5.57 3.71 -1.26
CA VAL A 15 -6.28 2.45 -1.50
C VAL A 15 -7.79 2.67 -1.45
N GLU A 16 -8.30 3.43 -0.47
CA GLU A 16 -9.72 3.74 -0.31
C GLU A 16 -10.29 4.52 -1.51
N ARG A 17 -9.60 5.58 -1.95
CA ARG A 17 -10.03 6.38 -3.10
C ARG A 17 -10.14 5.55 -4.38
N VAL A 18 -9.19 4.65 -4.61
CA VAL A 18 -9.21 3.75 -5.77
C VAL A 18 -10.27 2.65 -5.60
N ALA A 19 -10.46 2.14 -4.38
CA ALA A 19 -11.47 1.12 -4.07
C ALA A 19 -12.90 1.63 -4.30
N ALA A 20 -13.18 2.91 -4.03
CA ALA A 20 -14.47 3.54 -4.27
C ALA A 20 -14.87 3.60 -5.76
N ALA A 21 -13.92 3.40 -6.68
CA ALA A 21 -14.15 3.57 -8.11
C ALA A 21 -14.70 2.33 -8.82
N ASN A 22 -15.39 2.57 -9.95
CA ASN A 22 -15.98 1.53 -10.80
C ASN A 22 -15.13 1.23 -12.04
N TYR A 23 -14.34 2.20 -12.50
CA TYR A 23 -13.39 2.03 -13.60
C TYR A 23 -12.02 2.43 -13.11
N ILE A 24 -11.08 1.49 -13.19
CA ILE A 24 -9.74 1.65 -12.67
C ILE A 24 -8.71 1.23 -13.73
N SER A 25 -7.72 2.08 -13.92
CA SER A 25 -6.46 1.74 -14.58
C SER A 25 -5.31 1.85 -13.60
N VAL A 26 -4.39 0.91 -13.67
CA VAL A 26 -3.11 0.98 -12.97
C VAL A 26 -2.02 0.91 -14.01
N LEU A 27 -1.18 1.94 -14.06
CA LEU A 27 -0.03 2.02 -14.96
C LEU A 27 1.24 1.76 -14.16
N ASP A 28 2.11 0.91 -14.71
CA ASP A 28 3.44 0.57 -14.17
C ASP A 28 4.49 1.16 -15.11
N LEU A 29 5.43 1.95 -14.57
CA LEU A 29 6.52 2.54 -15.35
C LEU A 29 7.68 1.56 -15.52
N THR A 30 8.19 1.42 -16.75
CA THR A 30 9.31 0.51 -17.03
C THR A 30 10.58 0.98 -16.35
N LYS A 31 11.01 0.35 -15.26
CA LYS A 31 12.22 0.75 -14.52
C LYS A 31 12.19 2.26 -14.18
N GLY A 32 11.12 2.72 -13.53
CA GLY A 32 10.80 4.15 -13.30
C GLY A 32 12.02 5.05 -13.06
N TYR A 33 12.84 4.75 -12.04
CA TYR A 33 14.03 5.55 -11.73
C TYR A 33 15.01 5.70 -12.90
N TRP A 34 15.28 4.63 -13.65
CA TRP A 34 16.25 4.66 -14.77
C TRP A 34 15.82 5.55 -15.94
N GLN A 35 14.58 6.06 -15.93
CA GLN A 35 14.09 6.97 -16.95
C GLN A 35 14.43 8.43 -16.66
N LEU A 36 14.74 8.80 -15.41
CA LEU A 36 15.10 10.18 -15.09
C LEU A 36 16.59 10.44 -15.29
N PRO A 37 16.97 11.49 -16.04
CA PRO A 37 18.36 11.87 -16.19
C PRO A 37 18.94 12.43 -14.89
N LEU A 38 20.18 12.05 -14.59
CA LEU A 38 20.96 12.67 -13.51
C LEU A 38 21.63 13.95 -14.00
N THR A 39 21.69 14.97 -13.15
CA THR A 39 22.52 16.15 -13.40
C THR A 39 24.00 15.76 -13.44
N LYS A 40 24.82 16.50 -14.20
CA LYS A 40 26.28 16.25 -14.29
C LYS A 40 26.97 16.21 -12.92
N ARG A 41 26.49 17.01 -11.96
CA ARG A 41 26.95 17.00 -10.58
C ARG A 41 26.58 15.70 -9.86
N ALA A 42 25.33 15.25 -9.96
CA ALA A 42 24.87 14.03 -9.30
C ALA A 42 25.54 12.77 -9.88
N GLN A 43 25.82 12.75 -11.19
CA GLN A 43 26.54 11.67 -11.86
C GLN A 43 27.89 11.37 -11.17
N ARG A 44 28.65 12.40 -10.77
CA ARG A 44 29.95 12.23 -10.08
C ARG A 44 29.86 11.48 -8.75
N TYR A 45 28.73 11.55 -8.06
CA TYR A 45 28.49 10.87 -6.78
C TYR A 45 27.84 9.49 -6.93
N ALA A 46 27.33 9.17 -8.11
CA ALA A 46 26.64 7.91 -8.40
C ALA A 46 27.54 6.88 -9.10
N GLY A 47 28.83 7.19 -9.27
CA GLY A 47 29.80 6.29 -9.88
C GLY A 47 30.02 5.04 -9.04
N PHE A 48 30.26 3.91 -9.71
CA PHE A 48 30.57 2.64 -9.07
C PHE A 48 31.75 1.95 -9.77
N ALA A 49 32.52 1.19 -8.99
CA ALA A 49 33.65 0.42 -9.49
C ALA A 49 33.24 -1.04 -9.73
N THR A 50 33.79 -1.63 -10.79
CA THR A 50 33.67 -3.05 -11.12
C THR A 50 35.07 -3.59 -11.45
N ASN A 51 35.20 -4.91 -11.56
CA ASN A 51 36.45 -5.53 -12.03
C ASN A 51 36.85 -5.10 -13.46
N PHE A 52 35.92 -4.50 -14.21
CA PHE A 52 36.13 -4.00 -15.57
C PHE A 52 36.31 -2.48 -15.65
N GLY A 53 36.43 -1.80 -14.49
CA GLY A 53 36.62 -0.36 -14.41
C GLY A 53 35.48 0.40 -13.71
N CYS A 54 35.59 1.73 -13.73
CA CYS A 54 34.66 2.64 -13.08
C CYS A 54 33.61 3.17 -14.07
N TYR A 55 32.33 3.04 -13.70
CA TYR A 55 31.21 3.47 -14.52
C TYR A 55 30.42 4.55 -13.82
N ILE A 56 29.92 5.52 -14.59
CA ILE A 56 29.09 6.62 -14.10
C ILE A 56 27.70 6.52 -14.75
N PRO A 57 26.63 6.30 -13.98
CA PRO A 57 25.28 6.21 -14.53
C PRO A 57 24.82 7.59 -15.03
N LYS A 58 24.15 7.62 -16.19
CA LYS A 58 23.57 8.85 -16.76
C LYS A 58 22.17 9.16 -16.27
N THR A 59 21.45 8.14 -15.79
CA THR A 59 20.10 8.22 -15.25
C THR A 59 20.08 7.74 -13.81
N LEU A 60 18.99 8.00 -13.09
CA LEU A 60 18.86 7.77 -11.65
C LEU A 60 18.86 6.25 -11.36
N PRO A 61 19.94 5.68 -10.78
CA PRO A 61 20.00 4.26 -10.49
C PRO A 61 19.22 3.92 -9.21
N PHE A 62 18.85 2.65 -9.07
CA PHE A 62 18.38 2.11 -7.78
C PHE A 62 19.47 2.18 -6.72
N GLY A 63 19.08 2.28 -5.45
CA GLY A 63 19.99 2.27 -4.30
C GLY A 63 20.48 3.65 -3.85
N LEU A 64 20.25 4.71 -4.64
CA LEU A 64 20.47 6.07 -4.14
C LEU A 64 19.40 6.45 -3.13
N VAL A 65 19.84 6.91 -1.95
CA VAL A 65 18.95 7.36 -0.86
C VAL A 65 17.96 8.44 -1.31
N SER A 66 18.36 9.30 -2.25
CA SER A 66 17.53 10.38 -2.80
C SER A 66 16.67 9.98 -4.01
N ALA A 67 16.78 8.74 -4.51
CA ALA A 67 16.04 8.33 -5.71
C ALA A 67 14.51 8.36 -5.52
N PRO A 68 13.95 7.76 -4.46
CA PRO A 68 12.50 7.80 -4.23
C PRO A 68 11.95 9.22 -4.10
N PHE A 69 12.70 10.09 -3.40
CA PHE A 69 12.35 11.51 -3.25
C PHE A 69 12.27 12.22 -4.60
N THR A 70 13.33 12.12 -5.39
CA THR A 70 13.46 12.82 -6.68
C THR A 70 12.39 12.33 -7.65
N PHE A 71 12.15 11.03 -7.69
CA PHE A 71 11.13 10.43 -8.52
C PHE A 71 9.72 10.88 -8.12
N SER A 72 9.38 10.78 -6.83
CA SER A 72 8.06 11.15 -6.32
C SER A 72 7.75 12.62 -6.57
N LYS A 73 8.73 13.50 -6.36
CA LYS A 73 8.60 14.94 -6.64
C LYS A 73 8.33 15.20 -8.12
N PHE A 74 9.11 14.60 -9.01
CA PHE A 74 8.93 14.74 -10.46
C PHE A 74 7.56 14.25 -10.91
N MET A 75 7.13 13.08 -10.43
CA MET A 75 5.83 12.52 -10.78
C MET A 75 4.67 13.36 -10.26
N ALA A 76 4.79 13.93 -9.05
CA ALA A 76 3.80 14.86 -8.50
C ALA A 76 3.70 16.14 -9.35
N GLU A 77 4.83 16.70 -9.80
CA GLU A 77 4.84 17.86 -10.70
C GLU A 77 4.24 17.54 -12.07
N LEU A 78 4.55 16.36 -12.63
CA LEU A 78 4.01 15.90 -13.91
C LEU A 78 2.49 15.76 -13.88
N LEU A 79 1.97 15.15 -12.81
CA LEU A 79 0.55 14.84 -12.64
C LEU A 79 -0.24 15.93 -11.92
N LYS A 80 0.37 17.10 -11.68
CA LYS A 80 -0.29 18.25 -11.09
C LYS A 80 -1.54 18.62 -11.89
N GLY A 81 -2.65 18.84 -11.18
CA GLY A 81 -3.98 19.13 -11.74
C GLY A 81 -4.80 17.88 -12.12
N CYS A 82 -4.34 16.69 -11.75
CA CYS A 82 -5.06 15.43 -11.99
C CYS A 82 -5.39 14.69 -10.68
N GLU A 83 -5.21 15.34 -9.53
CA GLU A 83 -5.30 14.73 -8.20
C GLU A 83 -6.71 14.19 -7.88
N ASP A 84 -7.75 14.68 -8.56
CA ASP A 84 -9.14 14.25 -8.36
C ASP A 84 -9.41 12.85 -8.89
N PHE A 85 -8.76 12.47 -9.99
CA PHE A 85 -9.00 11.22 -10.71
C PHE A 85 -7.74 10.36 -10.88
N CYS A 86 -6.61 10.79 -10.31
CA CYS A 86 -5.34 10.08 -10.36
C CYS A 86 -4.69 10.07 -8.97
N VAL A 87 -4.20 8.89 -8.58
CA VAL A 87 -3.40 8.69 -7.38
C VAL A 87 -2.04 8.14 -7.78
N LEU A 88 -0.99 8.76 -7.26
CA LEU A 88 0.38 8.32 -7.41
C LEU A 88 0.86 7.65 -6.12
N TYR A 89 1.53 6.51 -6.26
CA TYR A 89 2.33 5.93 -5.19
C TYR A 89 3.63 5.37 -5.75
N LEU A 90 4.74 6.07 -5.51
CA LEU A 90 6.04 5.74 -6.10
C LEU A 90 5.91 5.54 -7.62
N ASP A 91 6.21 4.34 -8.13
CA ASP A 91 6.17 3.98 -9.55
C ASP A 91 4.76 3.63 -10.07
N ASP A 92 3.78 3.42 -9.19
CA ASP A 92 2.41 3.01 -9.55
C ASP A 92 1.50 4.24 -9.71
N ILE A 93 0.84 4.32 -10.87
CA ILE A 93 -0.15 5.37 -11.18
C ILE A 93 -1.53 4.74 -11.29
N ALA A 94 -2.43 5.04 -10.36
CA ALA A 94 -3.81 4.61 -10.41
C ALA A 94 -4.71 5.73 -10.93
N ILE A 95 -5.41 5.48 -12.03
CA ILE A 95 -6.39 6.38 -12.63
C ILE A 95 -7.76 5.77 -12.39
N PHE A 96 -8.70 6.55 -11.89
CA PHE A 96 -9.98 6.01 -11.44
C PHE A 96 -11.16 6.94 -11.75
N SER A 97 -12.36 6.36 -11.79
CA SER A 97 -13.61 7.10 -11.96
C SER A 97 -14.76 6.43 -11.20
N SER A 98 -15.55 7.24 -10.51
CA SER A 98 -16.49 6.79 -9.45
C SER A 98 -17.93 6.51 -9.90
N SER A 99 -18.27 6.56 -11.20
CA SER A 99 -19.67 6.35 -11.63
C SER A 99 -19.82 5.41 -12.85
N LEU A 100 -21.00 4.78 -12.92
CA LEU A 100 -21.40 3.77 -13.90
C LEU A 100 -22.14 4.35 -15.11
N ASP A 101 -22.33 5.67 -15.17
CA ASP A 101 -22.99 6.35 -16.28
C ASP A 101 -22.12 6.32 -17.56
N GLU A 102 -22.73 6.19 -18.74
CA GLU A 102 -22.06 6.32 -20.04
C GLU A 102 -21.33 7.66 -20.21
N LYS A 103 -21.86 8.74 -19.61
CA LYS A 103 -21.17 10.02 -19.53
C LYS A 103 -19.83 9.93 -18.79
N VAL A 104 -19.76 9.06 -17.80
CA VAL A 104 -18.59 8.87 -16.92
C VAL A 104 -17.57 7.96 -17.57
N LYS A 105 -18.00 6.97 -18.36
CA LYS A 105 -17.08 6.21 -19.23
C LYS A 105 -16.34 7.13 -20.21
N LYS A 106 -17.04 8.08 -20.83
CA LYS A 106 -16.40 9.11 -21.70
C LYS A 106 -15.43 9.98 -20.91
N MET A 107 -15.79 10.40 -19.70
CA MET A 107 -14.92 11.19 -18.83
C MET A 107 -13.66 10.41 -18.41
N TYR A 108 -13.82 9.14 -18.06
CA TYR A 108 -12.71 8.23 -17.74
C TYR A 108 -11.73 8.09 -18.91
N VAL A 109 -12.23 7.96 -20.15
CA VAL A 109 -11.36 7.92 -21.33
C VAL A 109 -10.58 9.24 -21.49
N LYS A 110 -11.20 10.40 -21.24
CA LYS A 110 -10.51 11.69 -21.23
C LYS A 110 -9.44 11.78 -20.14
N HIS A 111 -9.71 11.25 -18.95
CA HIS A 111 -8.73 11.19 -17.87
C HIS A 111 -7.54 10.32 -18.24
N LEU A 112 -7.80 9.15 -18.82
CA LEU A 112 -6.76 8.24 -19.28
C LEU A 112 -5.89 8.89 -20.37
N ASP A 113 -6.53 9.54 -21.36
CA ASP A 113 -5.84 10.25 -22.43
C ASP A 113 -4.97 11.41 -21.90
N ALA A 114 -5.49 12.20 -20.97
CA ALA A 114 -4.73 13.28 -20.33
C ALA A 114 -3.47 12.77 -19.60
N ILE A 115 -3.59 11.66 -18.86
CA ILE A 115 -2.46 11.08 -18.13
C ILE A 115 -1.45 10.46 -19.09
N LEU A 116 -1.90 9.68 -20.08
CA LEU A 116 -1.03 9.10 -21.10
C LEU A 116 -0.33 10.18 -21.92
N GLY A 117 -1.01 11.27 -22.25
CA GLY A 117 -0.44 12.44 -22.91
C GLY A 117 0.67 13.10 -22.07
N LYS A 118 0.44 13.32 -20.77
CA LYS A 118 1.48 13.83 -19.85
C LYS A 118 2.69 12.89 -19.79
N ILE A 119 2.48 11.59 -19.63
CA ILE A 119 3.55 10.56 -19.60
C ILE A 119 4.33 10.57 -20.92
N GLY A 120 3.64 10.61 -22.06
CA GLY A 120 4.24 10.65 -23.40
C GLY A 120 5.06 11.92 -23.63
N ASN A 121 4.54 13.08 -23.22
CA ASN A 121 5.25 14.37 -23.32
C ASN A 121 6.52 14.39 -22.45
N ALA A 122 6.47 13.75 -21.28
CA ALA A 122 7.63 13.54 -20.42
C ALA A 122 8.60 12.45 -20.92
N LYS A 123 8.29 11.79 -22.05
CA LYS A 123 9.06 10.69 -22.66
C LYS A 123 9.23 9.49 -21.71
N LEU A 124 8.28 9.31 -20.79
CA LEU A 124 8.25 8.16 -19.91
C LEU A 124 7.66 6.95 -20.64
N LYS A 125 8.18 5.77 -20.32
CA LYS A 125 7.78 4.47 -20.86
C LYS A 125 7.04 3.69 -19.80
N ILE A 126 5.81 3.33 -20.11
CA ILE A 126 5.03 2.35 -19.34
C ILE A 126 5.43 0.93 -19.71
N LYS A 127 5.13 -0.04 -18.85
CA LYS A 127 5.28 -1.48 -19.11
C LYS A 127 3.91 -2.08 -19.39
N PRO A 128 3.49 -2.24 -20.66
CA PRO A 128 2.12 -2.67 -20.98
C PRO A 128 1.73 -4.00 -20.33
N SER A 129 2.67 -4.96 -20.21
CA SER A 129 2.42 -6.27 -19.60
C SER A 129 2.10 -6.24 -18.11
N LYS A 130 2.37 -5.12 -17.42
CA LYS A 130 2.01 -4.90 -16.01
C LYS A 130 0.89 -3.88 -15.82
N CYS A 131 0.47 -3.21 -16.89
CA CYS A 131 -0.61 -2.24 -16.82
C CYS A 131 -1.97 -2.95 -16.83
N SER A 132 -2.91 -2.43 -16.05
CA SER A 132 -4.32 -2.82 -16.12
C SER A 132 -5.11 -1.62 -16.61
N LEU A 133 -5.98 -1.80 -17.61
CA LEU A 133 -6.77 -0.71 -18.18
C LEU A 133 -8.28 -0.97 -18.05
N GLY A 134 -9.02 0.02 -17.53
CA GLY A 134 -10.49 0.04 -17.53
C GLY A 134 -11.16 -1.12 -16.83
N ARG A 135 -10.53 -1.67 -15.79
CA ARG A 135 -11.06 -2.82 -15.05
C ARG A 135 -11.97 -2.35 -13.92
N LYS A 136 -12.97 -3.17 -13.59
CA LYS A 136 -13.82 -2.96 -12.40
C LYS A 136 -13.09 -3.28 -11.11
N THR A 137 -12.16 -4.22 -11.16
CA THR A 137 -11.31 -4.62 -10.04
C THR A 137 -9.87 -4.75 -10.50
N VAL A 138 -8.93 -4.27 -9.68
CA VAL A 138 -7.49 -4.31 -9.97
C VAL A 138 -6.70 -4.68 -8.74
N LYS A 139 -5.48 -5.19 -8.94
CA LYS A 139 -4.49 -5.27 -7.86
C LYS A 139 -3.78 -3.92 -7.75
N TYR A 140 -3.81 -3.32 -6.57
CA TYR A 140 -3.18 -2.03 -6.29
C TYR A 140 -2.65 -2.02 -4.85
N LEU A 141 -1.37 -1.68 -4.67
CA LEU A 141 -0.71 -1.58 -3.36
C LEU A 141 -1.00 -2.75 -2.42
N GLY A 142 -0.83 -4.00 -2.88
CA GLY A 142 -1.05 -5.19 -2.04
C GLY A 142 -2.52 -5.55 -1.77
N HIS A 143 -3.46 -4.81 -2.37
CA HIS A 143 -4.90 -5.02 -2.25
C HIS A 143 -5.54 -5.33 -3.61
N VAL A 144 -6.67 -6.05 -3.60
CA VAL A 144 -7.61 -6.11 -4.71
C VAL A 144 -8.69 -5.07 -4.42
N VAL A 145 -8.80 -4.07 -5.29
CA VAL A 145 -9.66 -2.89 -5.07
C VAL A 145 -10.65 -2.69 -6.22
N GLY A 146 -11.82 -2.16 -5.90
CA GLY A 146 -12.82 -1.67 -6.85
C GLY A 146 -14.27 -1.96 -6.43
N ASN A 147 -15.21 -1.28 -7.08
CA ASN A 147 -16.66 -1.36 -6.78
C ASN A 147 -17.02 -1.06 -5.31
N GLY A 148 -16.30 -0.13 -4.68
CA GLY A 148 -16.51 0.22 -3.27
C GLY A 148 -15.92 -0.77 -2.28
N ILE A 149 -15.15 -1.76 -2.74
CA ILE A 149 -14.63 -2.85 -1.91
C ILE A 149 -13.12 -2.95 -2.05
N ARG A 150 -12.46 -3.35 -0.96
CA ARG A 150 -11.06 -3.76 -0.96
C ARG A 150 -10.84 -5.03 -0.15
N ASN A 151 -9.93 -5.86 -0.65
CA ASN A 151 -9.50 -7.10 -0.02
C ASN A 151 -7.97 -7.20 -0.07
N PRO A 152 -7.31 -7.89 0.86
CA PRO A 152 -5.90 -8.21 0.71
C PRO A 152 -5.66 -9.12 -0.50
N VAL A 153 -4.50 -9.01 -1.15
CA VAL A 153 -4.14 -9.92 -2.23
C VAL A 153 -3.91 -11.33 -1.68
N GLU A 154 -4.59 -12.33 -2.26
CA GLU A 154 -4.50 -13.74 -1.82
C GLU A 154 -3.07 -14.24 -1.66
N ALA A 155 -2.18 -13.94 -2.61
CA ALA A 155 -0.78 -14.36 -2.53
C ALA A 155 -0.05 -13.82 -1.28
N LYS A 156 -0.45 -12.65 -0.77
CA LYS A 156 0.10 -12.08 0.47
C LYS A 156 -0.49 -12.75 1.70
N ILE A 157 -1.78 -13.08 1.67
CA ILE A 157 -2.44 -13.88 2.73
C ILE A 157 -1.77 -15.25 2.82
N GLN A 158 -1.61 -15.95 1.70
CA GLN A 158 -1.00 -17.28 1.65
C GLN A 158 0.45 -17.27 2.15
N ALA A 159 1.22 -16.21 1.86
CA ALA A 159 2.56 -16.07 2.42
C ALA A 159 2.57 -15.94 3.95
N ILE A 160 1.54 -15.33 4.56
CA ILE A 160 1.38 -15.24 6.02
C ILE A 160 0.93 -16.59 6.60
N VAL A 161 -0.01 -17.26 5.94
CA VAL A 161 -0.51 -18.58 6.36
C VAL A 161 0.62 -19.61 6.37
N ASN A 162 1.45 -19.61 5.32
CA ASN A 162 2.58 -20.52 5.19
C ASN A 162 3.82 -20.09 5.99
N PHE A 163 3.77 -18.95 6.69
CA PHE A 163 4.87 -18.48 7.52
C PHE A 163 5.06 -19.44 8.72
N SER A 164 6.29 -19.88 8.96
CA SER A 164 6.64 -20.73 10.11
C SER A 164 6.60 -19.94 11.42
N ALA A 165 6.47 -20.62 12.55
CA ALA A 165 6.56 -19.95 13.85
C ALA A 165 7.93 -19.24 13.98
N PRO A 166 7.96 -17.93 14.32
CA PRO A 166 9.19 -17.18 14.50
C PRO A 166 10.10 -17.78 15.57
N ILE A 167 11.40 -17.91 15.27
CA ILE A 167 12.40 -18.44 16.21
C ILE A 167 13.29 -17.36 16.84
N ASN A 168 13.30 -16.14 16.28
CA ASN A 168 14.10 -15.01 16.77
C ASN A 168 13.34 -13.67 16.68
N LYS A 169 13.80 -12.66 17.42
CA LYS A 169 13.13 -11.36 17.51
C LYS A 169 13.00 -10.66 16.16
N THR A 170 13.95 -10.88 15.26
CA THR A 170 13.92 -10.32 13.90
C THR A 170 12.76 -10.89 13.10
N GLU A 171 12.50 -12.19 13.21
CA GLU A 171 11.35 -12.84 12.58
C GLU A 171 10.02 -12.39 13.20
N ILE A 172 9.93 -12.22 14.53
CA ILE A 172 8.70 -11.64 15.13
C ILE A 172 8.47 -10.22 14.61
N ARG A 173 9.49 -9.36 14.58
CA ARG A 173 9.34 -7.98 14.06
C ARG A 173 8.89 -7.99 12.61
N ARG A 174 9.47 -8.88 11.79
CA ARG A 174 9.06 -9.06 10.39
C ARG A 174 7.61 -9.51 10.29
N LEU A 175 7.21 -10.47 11.11
CA LEU A 175 5.85 -11.00 11.14
C LEU A 175 4.85 -9.91 11.55
N ILE A 176 5.09 -9.21 12.66
CA ILE A 176 4.25 -8.11 13.14
C ILE A 176 4.15 -7.01 12.08
N GLY A 177 5.26 -6.66 11.42
CA GLY A 177 5.24 -5.67 10.33
C GLY A 177 4.36 -6.09 9.15
N ILE A 178 4.43 -7.36 8.75
CA ILE A 178 3.61 -7.89 7.64
C ILE A 178 2.13 -7.95 8.03
N ILE A 179 1.80 -8.47 9.22
CA ILE A 179 0.40 -8.56 9.66
C ILE A 179 -0.16 -7.17 9.97
N GLY A 180 0.65 -6.29 10.54
CA GLY A 180 0.28 -4.91 10.88
C GLY A 180 -0.22 -4.14 9.66
N TYR A 181 0.35 -4.40 8.48
CA TYR A 181 -0.13 -3.86 7.21
C TYR A 181 -1.60 -4.24 6.89
N TYR A 182 -2.05 -5.40 7.37
CA TYR A 182 -3.43 -5.88 7.22
C TYR A 182 -4.23 -5.83 8.54
N SER A 183 -3.76 -5.11 9.56
CA SER A 183 -4.41 -5.04 10.88
C SER A 183 -5.87 -4.59 10.83
N ARG A 184 -6.24 -3.70 9.89
CA ARG A 184 -7.61 -3.19 9.71
C ARG A 184 -8.62 -4.26 9.28
N TYR A 185 -8.14 -5.36 8.73
CA TYR A 185 -8.95 -6.52 8.36
C TYR A 185 -9.20 -7.45 9.56
N ILE A 186 -8.49 -7.23 10.68
CA ILE A 186 -8.49 -8.11 11.84
C ILE A 186 -9.16 -7.35 13.00
N LYS A 187 -10.37 -7.76 13.35
CA LYS A 187 -11.03 -7.27 14.57
C LYS A 187 -10.22 -7.64 15.81
N ASP A 188 -10.06 -6.69 16.74
CA ASP A 188 -9.31 -6.83 18.00
C ASP A 188 -7.81 -7.11 17.80
N TYR A 189 -7.23 -6.63 16.69
CA TYR A 189 -5.83 -6.88 16.32
C TYR A 189 -4.85 -6.61 17.47
N ALA A 190 -4.96 -5.45 18.12
CA ALA A 190 -4.04 -5.05 19.19
C ALA A 190 -4.00 -6.08 20.33
N LYS A 191 -5.19 -6.56 20.76
CA LYS A 191 -5.33 -7.60 21.79
C LYS A 191 -4.76 -8.94 21.35
N ILE A 192 -4.96 -9.31 20.09
CA ILE A 192 -4.46 -10.59 19.56
C ILE A 192 -2.93 -10.57 19.44
N VAL A 193 -2.33 -9.45 19.02
CA VAL A 193 -0.87 -9.32 18.82
C VAL A 193 -0.10 -8.98 20.10
N GLU A 194 -0.80 -8.67 21.18
CA GLU A 194 -0.19 -8.33 22.48
C GLU A 194 0.86 -9.37 22.95
N PRO A 195 0.61 -10.70 22.92
CA PRO A 195 1.61 -11.69 23.34
C PRO A 195 2.87 -11.63 22.48
N LEU A 196 2.72 -11.44 21.17
CA LEU A 196 3.84 -11.32 20.22
C LEU A 196 4.65 -10.04 20.46
N THR A 197 3.97 -8.94 20.81
CA THR A 197 4.61 -7.66 21.13
C THR A 197 5.34 -7.74 22.47
N ASN A 198 4.78 -8.42 23.46
CA ASN A 198 5.41 -8.63 24.76
C ASN A 198 6.67 -9.51 24.64
N ALA A 199 6.65 -10.53 23.78
CA ALA A 199 7.83 -11.34 23.46
C ALA A 199 9.01 -10.52 22.90
N LEU A 200 8.76 -9.34 22.30
CA LEU A 200 9.82 -8.43 21.86
C LEU A 200 10.42 -7.60 23.00
N LYS A 201 9.68 -7.35 24.08
CA LYS A 201 10.10 -6.51 25.22
C LYS A 201 11.07 -7.21 26.16
N GLU A 202 11.10 -8.54 26.17
CA GLU A 202 12.01 -9.32 27.01
C GLU A 202 13.48 -8.95 26.73
N LYS A 203 14.23 -8.47 27.73
CA LYS A 203 15.64 -8.10 27.59
C LYS A 203 16.57 -9.33 27.70
N ASN A 204 16.44 -10.29 26.79
CA ASN A 204 17.39 -11.40 26.70
C ASN A 204 18.64 -11.01 25.88
N LYS A 205 19.83 -11.23 26.45
CA LYS A 205 21.15 -10.92 25.86
C LYS A 205 21.46 -11.64 24.53
N ARG A 206 20.69 -12.69 24.17
CA ARG A 206 20.94 -13.56 23.00
C ARG A 206 19.90 -13.44 21.87
N GLU A 207 18.97 -12.48 21.94
CA GLU A 207 17.82 -12.36 21.02
C GLU A 207 16.91 -13.62 20.91
N GLN A 208 17.14 -14.63 21.75
CA GLN A 208 16.26 -15.79 21.88
C GLN A 208 14.92 -15.36 22.46
N ILE A 209 13.85 -15.80 21.82
CA ILE A 209 12.48 -15.55 22.25
C ILE A 209 11.97 -16.78 22.99
N THR A 210 11.25 -16.53 24.08
CA THR A 210 10.39 -17.55 24.68
C THR A 210 9.08 -17.60 23.90
N TRP A 211 8.95 -18.53 22.95
CA TRP A 211 7.70 -18.71 22.20
C TRP A 211 6.68 -19.44 23.08
N THR A 212 5.78 -18.69 23.70
CA THR A 212 4.80 -19.24 24.65
C THR A 212 3.58 -19.84 23.93
N PRO A 213 2.77 -20.68 24.60
CA PRO A 213 1.49 -21.15 24.05
C PRO A 213 0.56 -20.01 23.64
N GLU A 214 0.59 -18.88 24.35
CA GLU A 214 -0.18 -17.68 24.02
C GLU A 214 0.30 -17.03 22.71
N CYS A 215 1.62 -17.02 22.47
CA CYS A 215 2.19 -16.55 21.20
C CYS A 215 1.73 -17.42 20.03
N GLN A 216 1.74 -18.75 20.21
CA GLN A 216 1.25 -19.69 19.19
C GLN A 216 -0.25 -19.47 18.93
N LYS A 217 -1.06 -19.38 19.98
CA LYS A 217 -2.50 -19.12 19.86
C LYS A 217 -2.78 -17.79 19.15
N ALA A 218 -2.06 -16.72 19.47
CA ALA A 218 -2.15 -15.44 18.79
C ALA A 218 -1.84 -15.57 17.29
N PHE A 219 -0.73 -16.26 16.97
CA PHE A 219 -0.30 -16.47 15.59
C PHE A 219 -1.33 -17.25 14.76
N ASP A 220 -1.86 -18.34 15.30
CA ASP A 220 -2.86 -19.17 14.63
C ASP A 220 -4.19 -18.43 14.48
N THR A 221 -4.60 -17.65 15.50
CA THR A 221 -5.82 -16.82 15.44
C THR A 221 -5.73 -15.79 14.30
N ILE A 222 -4.58 -15.13 14.16
CA ILE A 222 -4.36 -14.16 13.07
C ILE A 222 -4.45 -14.84 11.71
N LYS A 223 -3.80 -16.00 11.55
CA LYS A 223 -3.89 -16.77 10.30
C LYS A 223 -5.33 -17.12 9.96
N GLY A 224 -6.09 -17.62 10.94
CA GLY A 224 -7.51 -17.92 10.78
C GLY A 224 -8.31 -16.72 10.30
N LYS A 225 -8.21 -15.58 11.00
CA LYS A 225 -8.92 -14.34 10.63
C LYS A 225 -8.56 -13.80 9.24
N LEU A 226 -7.31 -13.95 8.81
CA LEU A 226 -6.90 -13.55 7.46
C LEU A 226 -7.42 -14.51 6.37
N VAL A 227 -7.56 -15.81 6.69
CA VAL A 227 -8.12 -16.83 5.78
C VAL A 227 -9.61 -16.64 5.56
N GLU A 228 -10.33 -16.08 6.53
CA GLU A 228 -11.76 -15.75 6.39
C GLU A 228 -12.04 -14.66 5.33
N ARG A 229 -10.99 -14.08 4.73
CA ARG A 229 -11.04 -13.04 3.69
C ARG A 229 -11.99 -11.89 4.08
N PRO A 230 -11.71 -11.22 5.21
CA PRO A 230 -12.44 -10.03 5.62
C PRO A 230 -12.46 -8.98 4.51
N VAL A 231 -13.64 -8.46 4.26
CA VAL A 231 -13.91 -7.44 3.24
C VAL A 231 -14.04 -6.09 3.92
N LEU A 232 -13.30 -5.10 3.44
CA LEU A 232 -13.48 -3.70 3.85
C LEU A 232 -14.14 -2.91 2.73
N HIS A 233 -15.07 -2.04 3.11
CA HIS A 233 -15.73 -1.14 2.18
C HIS A 233 -15.02 0.21 2.15
N ALA A 234 -14.93 0.81 0.98
CA ALA A 234 -14.47 2.18 0.85
C ALA A 234 -15.48 3.14 1.51
N PRO A 235 -15.02 4.20 2.20
CA PRO A 235 -15.92 5.15 2.84
C PRO A 235 -16.77 5.89 1.82
N ASP A 236 -18.08 5.90 2.04
CA ASP A 236 -19.05 6.67 1.30
C ASP A 236 -19.37 7.96 2.07
N TYR A 237 -18.69 9.05 1.74
CA TYR A 237 -18.85 10.34 2.43
C TYR A 237 -20.26 10.96 2.28
N SER A 238 -21.13 10.41 1.42
CA SER A 238 -22.53 10.83 1.33
C SER A 238 -23.43 10.22 2.42
N LYS A 239 -22.92 9.25 3.18
CA LYS A 239 -23.66 8.52 4.22
C LYS A 239 -23.14 8.85 5.63
N PRO A 240 -23.99 8.75 6.65
CA PRO A 240 -23.55 8.91 8.04
C PRO A 240 -22.58 7.78 8.42
N PHE A 241 -21.56 8.15 9.18
CA PHE A 241 -20.65 7.20 9.81
C PHE A 241 -21.20 6.75 11.16
N ILE A 242 -21.01 5.48 11.49
CA ILE A 242 -21.36 4.89 12.78
C ILE A 242 -20.06 4.47 13.45
N ILE A 243 -19.80 5.02 14.63
CA ILE A 243 -18.66 4.66 15.45
C ILE A 243 -19.15 3.69 16.52
N GLN A 244 -18.56 2.50 16.57
CA GLN A 244 -18.72 1.55 17.67
C GLN A 244 -17.43 1.54 18.47
N VAL A 245 -17.53 1.90 19.75
CA VAL A 245 -16.39 1.90 20.68
C VAL A 245 -16.64 0.84 21.73
N ASP A 246 -15.64 -0.01 21.95
CA ASP A 246 -15.60 -0.93 23.09
C ASP A 246 -14.29 -0.68 23.84
N SER A 247 -14.36 -0.55 25.17
CA SER A 247 -13.21 -0.21 25.99
C SER A 247 -13.13 -1.13 27.19
N SER A 248 -11.90 -1.54 27.52
CA SER A 248 -11.57 -2.40 28.65
C SER A 248 -10.37 -1.85 29.39
N ASN A 249 -10.10 -2.36 30.60
CA ASN A 249 -8.91 -1.96 31.38
C ASN A 249 -7.57 -2.19 30.66
N THR A 250 -7.55 -2.97 29.58
CA THR A 250 -6.34 -3.33 28.83
C THR A 250 -6.24 -2.69 27.45
N GLY A 251 -7.29 -2.05 26.93
CA GLY A 251 -7.29 -1.48 25.59
C GLY A 251 -8.65 -0.99 25.09
N THR A 252 -8.66 -0.26 23.98
CA THR A 252 -9.86 0.34 23.37
C THR A 252 -9.96 -0.04 21.89
N GLY A 253 -11.04 -0.70 21.51
CA GLY A 253 -11.38 -1.00 20.13
C GLY A 253 -12.36 0.03 19.56
N VAL A 254 -12.09 0.53 18.36
CA VAL A 254 -12.98 1.42 17.61
C VAL A 254 -13.25 0.83 16.24
N VAL A 255 -14.52 0.70 15.87
CA VAL A 255 -14.94 0.27 14.54
C VAL A 255 -15.76 1.38 13.90
N LEU A 256 -15.35 1.79 12.70
CA LEU A 256 -16.08 2.73 11.86
C LEU A 256 -16.86 1.94 10.80
N CYS A 257 -18.19 2.06 10.86
CA CYS A 257 -19.12 1.36 9.98
C CYS A 257 -20.01 2.34 9.23
N GLN A 258 -20.58 1.89 8.12
CA GLN A 258 -21.69 2.57 7.45
C GLN A 258 -22.84 1.59 7.23
N ARG A 259 -24.07 2.09 7.15
CA ARG A 259 -25.23 1.23 6.84
C ARG A 259 -25.32 1.02 5.32
N GLU A 260 -25.44 -0.24 4.92
CA GLU A 260 -25.67 -0.63 3.53
C GLU A 260 -26.88 -1.54 3.43
N LYS A 261 -27.98 -1.01 2.85
CA LYS A 261 -29.24 -1.68 2.43
C LYS A 261 -29.99 -2.56 3.44
N SER A 262 -29.44 -2.85 4.62
CA SER A 262 -30.01 -3.52 5.81
C SER A 262 -28.92 -4.10 6.73
N THR A 263 -27.66 -4.10 6.30
CA THR A 263 -26.49 -4.63 7.02
C THR A 263 -25.49 -3.53 7.36
N LEU A 264 -24.72 -3.72 8.44
CA LEU A 264 -23.58 -2.87 8.77
C LEU A 264 -22.38 -3.31 7.92
N SER A 265 -21.90 -2.43 7.03
CA SER A 265 -20.64 -2.65 6.32
C SER A 265 -19.50 -1.97 7.09
N CYS A 266 -18.44 -2.72 7.33
CA CYS A 266 -17.28 -2.24 8.06
C CYS A 266 -16.35 -1.47 7.11
N THR A 267 -16.07 -0.22 7.45
CA THR A 267 -15.26 0.69 6.63
C THR A 267 -13.83 0.75 7.16
N LEU A 268 -13.68 0.86 8.48
CA LEU A 268 -12.39 0.83 9.18
C LEU A 268 -12.49 0.13 10.54
N VAL A 269 -11.46 -0.62 10.89
CA VAL A 269 -11.24 -1.12 12.25
C VAL A 269 -9.96 -0.45 12.77
N GLU A 270 -10.07 0.32 13.85
CA GLU A 270 -8.94 0.86 14.59
C GLU A 270 -8.86 0.19 15.96
N ASN A 271 -7.72 -0.42 16.25
CA ASN A 271 -7.49 -1.11 17.52
C ASN A 271 -6.39 -0.34 18.26
N SER A 272 -6.71 0.22 19.43
CA SER A 272 -5.79 0.97 20.30
C SER A 272 -5.43 0.18 21.54
#